data_AF-A0ABD6BQF9-F1
#
_entry.id   AF-A0ABD6BQF9-F1
#
_cell.length_a   1.000
_cell.length_b   1.000
_cell.length_c   1.000
_cell.angle_alpha   90.00
_cell.angle_beta   90.00
_cell.angle_gamma   90.00
#
_symmetry.space_group_name_H-M   'P 1'
#
loop_
_entity.id
_entity.type
_entity.pdbx_description
1 polymer ?
#
loop_
_entity_poly.entity_id
_entity_poly.type
_entity_poly.pdbx_seq_one_letter_code
_entity_poly.pdbx_strand_id
1 'polypeptide(L)'
;MADLGAYIIPVGLLLEMAGAFMMATPDVLAGRFFVTPPNLPVLRQGVRATELEEGRRQLLDTGRIDRQDSHFEQVMNVVEERWDGEFSAVPQSFVFDDHPGEQDPMLCVLYVADPPAMYADVSLRTRLDADAFDWIADESTLYEWLGEEVTAARRQTEFFRGAGAGVLALGASLQASPYVLEILRGLHLRLSDLLSVVPG
;
A
#
# COMPACT_ATOMS: atom_id res chain seq x y z
N MET A 1 -21.06 1.78 -41.34
CA MET A 1 -20.82 2.20 -39.94
C MET A 1 -21.15 1.11 -38.91
N ALA A 2 -21.73 -0.03 -39.29
CA ALA A 2 -22.14 -1.08 -38.34
C ALA A 2 -20.97 -1.83 -37.65
N ASP A 3 -19.78 -1.91 -38.26
CA ASP A 3 -18.69 -2.74 -37.72
C ASP A 3 -17.82 -2.07 -36.65
N LEU A 4 -17.72 -0.74 -36.61
CA LEU A 4 -16.82 -0.07 -35.65
C LEU A 4 -17.40 -0.07 -34.22
N GLY A 5 -18.71 0.15 -34.09
CA GLY A 5 -19.40 0.16 -32.80
C GLY A 5 -19.44 -1.21 -32.11
N ALA A 6 -19.42 -2.30 -32.90
CA ALA A 6 -19.46 -3.67 -32.40
C ALA A 6 -18.23 -4.06 -31.56
N TYR A 7 -17.07 -3.42 -31.80
CA TYR A 7 -15.84 -3.66 -31.04
C TYR A 7 -15.52 -2.56 -30.03
N ILE A 8 -15.92 -1.31 -30.29
CA ILE A 8 -15.62 -0.18 -29.40
C ILE A 8 -16.37 -0.27 -28.07
N ILE A 9 -17.65 -0.67 -28.09
CA ILE A 9 -18.47 -0.75 -26.88
C ILE A 9 -17.97 -1.86 -25.93
N PRO A 10 -17.70 -3.11 -26.38
CA PRO A 10 -17.15 -4.14 -25.50
C PRO A 10 -15.76 -3.82 -24.96
N VAL A 11 -14.88 -3.22 -25.77
CA VAL A 11 -13.55 -2.79 -25.32
C VAL A 11 -13.66 -1.70 -24.25
N GLY A 12 -14.57 -0.73 -24.43
CA GLY A 12 -14.84 0.29 -23.42
C GLY A 12 -15.34 -0.31 -22.10
N LEU A 13 -16.22 -1.33 -22.16
CA LEU A 13 -16.72 -2.02 -20.97
C LEU A 13 -15.60 -2.78 -20.23
N LEU A 14 -14.72 -3.45 -20.96
CA LEU A 14 -13.56 -4.14 -20.37
C LEU A 14 -12.63 -3.15 -19.67
N LEU A 15 -12.39 -1.97 -20.25
CA LEU A 15 -11.60 -0.92 -19.61
C LEU A 15 -12.29 -0.38 -18.36
N GLU A 16 -13.61 -0.17 -18.38
CA GLU A 16 -14.35 0.23 -17.18
C GLU A 16 -14.24 -0.80 -16.06
N MET A 17 -14.40 -2.09 -16.39
CA MET A 17 -14.25 -3.19 -15.41
C MET A 17 -12.82 -3.24 -14.84
N ALA A 18 -11.81 -3.08 -15.69
CA ALA A 18 -10.41 -3.04 -15.25
C ALA A 18 -10.15 -1.82 -14.35
N GLY A 19 -10.63 -0.64 -14.74
CA GLY A 19 -10.50 0.58 -13.95
C GLY A 19 -11.22 0.49 -12.59
N ALA A 20 -12.45 -0.03 -12.57
CA ALA A 20 -13.21 -0.26 -11.35
C ALA A 20 -12.53 -1.27 -10.43
N PHE A 21 -11.96 -2.35 -10.99
CA PHE A 21 -11.18 -3.33 -10.24
C PHE A 21 -9.93 -2.68 -9.63
N MET A 22 -9.18 -1.88 -10.40
CA MET A 22 -8.01 -1.15 -9.89
C MET A 22 -8.34 -0.19 -8.74
N MET A 23 -9.51 0.45 -8.80
CA MET A 23 -9.99 1.33 -7.73
C MET A 23 -10.48 0.56 -6.49
N ALA A 24 -11.12 -0.59 -6.69
CA ALA A 24 -11.71 -1.39 -5.62
C ALA A 24 -10.68 -2.24 -4.86
N THR A 25 -9.64 -2.71 -5.55
CA THR A 25 -8.64 -3.61 -4.98
C THR A 25 -7.19 -3.13 -5.21
N PRO A 26 -6.84 -1.90 -4.77
CA PRO A 26 -5.47 -1.40 -4.93
C PRO A 26 -4.46 -2.26 -4.16
N ASP A 27 -4.84 -2.78 -2.98
CA ASP A 27 -3.97 -3.60 -2.13
C ASP A 27 -3.58 -4.94 -2.80
N VAL A 28 -4.53 -5.56 -3.50
CA VAL A 28 -4.28 -6.82 -4.24
C VAL A 28 -3.34 -6.57 -5.42
N LEU A 29 -3.46 -5.41 -6.07
CA LEU A 29 -2.58 -5.03 -7.16
C LEU A 29 -1.17 -4.72 -6.68
N ALA A 30 -1.05 -4.01 -5.57
CA ALA A 30 0.23 -3.75 -4.90
C ALA A 30 0.90 -5.04 -4.39
N GLY A 31 0.13 -6.01 -3.90
CA GLY A 31 0.65 -7.25 -3.32
C GLY A 31 0.98 -8.37 -4.32
N ARG A 32 0.21 -8.51 -5.41
CA ARG A 32 0.31 -9.66 -6.33
C ARG A 32 0.90 -9.34 -7.70
N PHE A 33 0.83 -8.10 -8.15
CA PHE A 33 1.26 -7.73 -9.50
C PHE A 33 2.50 -6.86 -9.39
N PHE A 34 3.61 -7.38 -9.92
CA PHE A 34 4.97 -6.80 -10.00
C PHE A 34 5.06 -5.43 -10.73
N VAL A 35 4.00 -4.64 -10.76
CA VAL A 35 3.99 -3.31 -11.36
C VAL A 35 4.38 -2.30 -10.30
N THR A 36 5.69 -2.28 -9.99
CA THR A 36 6.29 -1.11 -9.35
C THR A 36 6.30 0.00 -10.40
N PRO A 37 5.57 1.12 -10.24
CA PRO A 37 5.77 2.25 -11.13
C PRO A 37 7.23 2.73 -11.05
N PRO A 38 7.83 3.18 -12.16
CA PRO A 38 9.29 3.29 -12.32
C PRO A 38 9.99 4.31 -11.39
N ASN A 39 9.24 5.07 -10.60
CA ASN A 39 9.75 6.12 -9.70
C ASN A 39 9.29 5.97 -8.25
N LEU A 40 8.63 4.88 -7.89
CA LEU A 40 8.36 4.56 -6.49
C LEU A 40 9.40 3.52 -6.05
N PRO A 41 10.04 3.70 -4.87
CA PRO A 41 10.87 2.65 -4.31
C PRO A 41 10.04 1.36 -4.31
N VAL A 42 10.68 0.26 -4.73
CA VAL A 42 10.09 -1.06 -4.76
C VAL A 42 9.66 -1.39 -3.33
N LEU A 43 8.40 -1.11 -2.99
CA LEU A 43 7.76 -1.60 -1.79
C LEU A 43 6.77 -2.64 -2.28
N ARG A 44 7.21 -3.90 -2.31
CA ARG A 44 7.29 -4.82 -1.16
C ARG A 44 5.87 -5.19 -0.71
N GLN A 45 5.38 -6.16 -1.49
CA GLN A 45 4.23 -7.04 -1.35
C GLN A 45 3.28 -6.75 -0.17
N GLY A 46 2.13 -6.13 -0.47
CA GLY A 46 0.86 -6.46 0.19
C GLY A 46 0.62 -5.91 1.60
N VAL A 47 1.54 -5.15 2.17
CA VAL A 47 1.32 -4.51 3.48
C VAL A 47 0.39 -3.31 3.32
N ARG A 48 -0.76 -3.34 4.00
CA ARG A 48 -1.68 -2.19 4.01
C ARG A 48 -1.14 -1.11 4.93
N ALA A 49 -1.16 0.13 4.44
CA ALA A 49 -0.77 1.29 5.24
C ALA A 49 -1.51 1.36 6.59
N THR A 50 -2.79 0.98 6.62
CA THR A 50 -3.60 0.94 7.85
C THR A 50 -3.15 -0.13 8.84
N GLU A 51 -2.74 -1.30 8.35
CA GLU A 51 -2.28 -2.40 9.19
C GLU A 51 -0.91 -2.07 9.80
N LEU A 52 -0.03 -1.45 9.01
CA LEU A 52 1.28 -1.02 9.49
C LEU A 52 1.19 0.16 10.46
N GLU A 53 0.28 1.10 10.21
CA GLU A 53 0.03 2.24 11.10
C GLU A 53 -0.53 1.79 12.45
N GLU A 54 -1.41 0.77 12.45
CA GLU A 54 -1.92 0.17 13.68
C GLU A 54 -0.84 -0.61 14.43
N GLY A 55 -0.02 -1.40 13.73
CA GLY A 55 1.13 -2.07 14.33
C GLY A 55 2.11 -1.09 14.99
N ARG A 56 2.43 0.01 14.29
CA ARG A 56 3.24 1.11 14.84
C ARG A 56 2.60 1.69 16.10
N ARG A 57 1.30 1.95 16.07
CA ARG A 57 0.57 2.50 17.22
C ARG A 57 0.60 1.54 18.40
N GLN A 58 0.34 0.26 18.17
CA GLN A 58 0.32 -0.74 19.21
C GLN A 58 1.68 -0.90 19.88
N LEU A 59 2.74 -0.91 19.08
CA LEU A 59 4.11 -0.97 19.59
C LEU A 59 4.43 0.25 20.47
N LEU A 60 3.94 1.44 20.13
CA LEU A 60 4.10 2.66 20.96
C LEU A 60 3.24 2.63 22.22
N ASP A 61 1.96 2.26 22.10
CA ASP A 61 1.01 2.33 23.19
C ASP A 61 1.31 1.27 24.27
N THR A 62 1.84 0.12 23.86
CA THR A 62 2.07 -1.03 24.76
C THR A 62 3.55 -1.35 24.98
N GLY A 63 4.45 -0.74 24.22
CA GLY A 63 5.88 -1.04 24.25
C GLY A 63 6.24 -2.44 23.75
N ARG A 64 5.28 -3.21 23.21
CA ARG A 64 5.46 -4.62 22.86
C ARG A 64 4.54 -5.05 21.72
N ILE A 65 5.04 -5.95 20.88
CA ILE A 65 4.22 -6.69 19.92
C ILE A 65 4.66 -8.15 19.89
N ASP A 66 3.72 -9.05 20.09
CA ASP A 66 3.96 -10.49 20.12
C ASP A 66 3.72 -11.12 18.75
N ARG A 67 4.35 -12.27 18.48
CA ARG A 67 4.17 -13.03 17.24
C ARG A 67 2.71 -13.41 16.95
N GLN A 68 1.88 -13.51 17.98
CA GLN A 68 0.45 -13.82 17.83
C GLN A 68 -0.38 -12.60 17.40
N ASP A 69 0.21 -11.41 17.44
CA ASP A 69 -0.44 -10.18 17.03
C ASP A 69 -0.61 -10.13 15.51
N SER A 70 -1.75 -9.63 15.05
CA SER A 70 -2.05 -9.51 13.61
C SER A 70 -1.13 -8.55 12.87
N HIS A 71 -0.43 -7.67 13.57
CA HIS A 71 0.45 -6.64 13.02
C HIS A 71 1.95 -7.01 13.11
N PHE A 72 2.27 -8.15 13.73
CA PHE A 72 3.66 -8.55 13.98
C PHE A 72 4.46 -8.72 12.69
N GLU A 73 3.89 -9.43 11.71
CA GLU A 73 4.55 -9.71 10.43
C GLU A 73 4.82 -8.42 9.65
N GLN A 74 3.92 -7.43 9.71
CA GLN A 74 4.08 -6.14 9.06
C GLN A 74 5.25 -5.36 9.67
N VAL A 75 5.38 -5.34 11.01
CA VAL A 75 6.51 -4.70 11.68
C VAL A 75 7.81 -5.47 11.43
N MET A 76 7.77 -6.80 11.47
CA MET A 76 8.92 -7.66 11.21
C MET A 76 9.51 -7.41 9.82
N ASN A 77 8.67 -7.32 8.78
CA ASN A 77 9.12 -7.02 7.42
C ASN A 77 9.89 -5.70 7.36
N VAL A 78 9.37 -4.63 7.99
CA VAL A 78 10.07 -3.33 8.00
C VAL A 78 11.40 -3.42 8.73
N VAL A 79 11.46 -4.17 9.83
CA VAL A 79 12.69 -4.38 10.59
C VAL A 79 13.73 -5.15 9.76
N GLU A 80 13.35 -6.29 9.17
CA GLU A 80 14.24 -7.10 8.30
C GLU A 80 14.81 -6.31 7.13
N GLU A 81 14.06 -5.33 6.65
CA GLU A 81 14.41 -4.53 5.48
C GLU A 81 15.34 -3.36 5.79
N ARG A 82 15.28 -2.84 7.01
CA ARG A 82 16.01 -1.64 7.44
C ARG A 82 17.20 -1.97 8.32
N TRP A 83 17.15 -3.09 9.02
CA TRP A 83 18.23 -3.56 9.86
C TRP A 83 19.16 -4.46 9.05
N ASP A 84 20.44 -4.08 8.97
CA ASP A 84 21.47 -4.83 8.24
C ASP A 84 21.93 -6.12 8.97
N GLY A 85 21.30 -6.47 10.10
CA GLY A 85 21.60 -7.66 10.88
C GLY A 85 20.79 -8.88 10.44
N GLU A 86 21.28 -10.07 10.79
CA GLU A 86 20.51 -11.31 10.68
C GLU A 86 19.93 -11.66 12.05
N PHE A 87 18.68 -12.12 12.09
CA PHE A 87 18.11 -12.62 13.33
C PHE A 87 18.81 -13.91 13.75
N SER A 88 19.24 -13.96 15.02
CA SER A 88 19.89 -15.12 15.61
C SER A 88 18.97 -16.35 15.68
N ALA A 89 17.66 -16.13 15.77
CA ALA A 89 16.62 -17.16 15.74
C ALA A 89 15.30 -16.58 15.24
N VAL A 90 14.21 -17.35 15.26
CA VAL A 90 12.89 -16.88 14.85
C VAL A 90 12.33 -15.89 15.90
N PRO A 91 12.11 -14.60 15.55
CA PRO A 91 11.56 -13.60 16.47
C PRO A 91 10.21 -14.03 17.06
N GLN A 92 10.05 -13.85 18.37
CA GLN A 92 8.81 -14.13 19.11
C GLN A 92 8.10 -12.87 19.58
N SER A 93 8.83 -11.79 19.85
CA SER A 93 8.24 -10.49 20.19
C SER A 93 9.22 -9.36 19.92
N PHE A 94 8.71 -8.17 19.59
CA PHE A 94 9.48 -6.94 19.68
C PHE A 94 9.06 -6.16 20.93
N VAL A 95 10.02 -5.60 21.66
CA VAL A 95 9.80 -4.88 22.92
C VAL A 95 10.69 -3.65 22.98
N PHE A 96 10.16 -2.52 23.42
CA PHE A 96 11.00 -1.37 23.80
C PHE A 96 11.47 -1.52 25.24
N ASP A 97 12.78 -1.40 25.46
CA ASP A 97 13.37 -1.44 26.80
C ASP A 97 14.59 -0.51 26.89
N ASP A 98 14.98 -0.18 28.12
CA ASP A 98 16.11 0.71 28.41
C ASP A 98 17.43 0.03 28.04
N HIS A 99 18.08 0.52 26.99
CA HIS A 99 19.42 0.05 26.65
C HIS A 99 20.46 0.66 27.60
N PRO A 100 21.33 -0.13 28.25
CA PRO A 100 22.24 0.34 29.30
C PRO A 100 23.37 1.27 28.83
N GLY A 101 23.53 1.44 27.52
CA GLY A 101 24.49 2.36 26.91
C GLY A 101 23.86 3.51 26.14
N GLU A 102 22.54 3.54 25.99
CA GLU A 102 21.83 4.58 25.25
C GLU A 102 20.88 5.35 26.17
N GLN A 103 20.52 6.58 25.78
CA GLN A 103 19.63 7.42 26.59
C GLN A 103 18.15 7.15 26.32
N ASP A 104 17.83 6.65 25.13
CA ASP A 104 16.47 6.39 24.69
C ASP A 104 16.16 4.89 24.65
N PRO A 105 14.88 4.49 24.83
CA PRO A 105 14.48 3.10 24.68
C PRO A 105 14.88 2.56 23.31
N MET A 106 15.36 1.32 23.30
CA MET A 106 15.70 0.63 22.08
C MET A 106 14.80 -0.57 21.86
N LEU A 107 14.54 -0.85 20.59
CA LEU A 107 13.84 -2.04 20.15
C LEU A 107 14.71 -3.27 20.40
N CYS A 108 14.20 -4.15 21.25
CA CYS A 108 14.66 -5.52 21.45
C CYS A 108 13.84 -6.50 20.61
N VAL A 109 14.52 -7.44 19.98
CA VAL A 109 13.92 -8.68 19.48
C VAL A 109 14.08 -9.75 20.54
N LEU A 110 13.00 -10.39 20.96
CA LEU A 110 13.08 -11.55 21.84
C LEU A 110 12.83 -12.82 21.05
N TYR A 111 13.61 -13.86 21.35
CA TYR A 111 13.51 -15.18 20.72
C TYR A 111 12.78 -16.22 21.59
N VAL A 112 12.35 -15.83 22.79
CA VAL A 112 11.71 -16.72 23.77
C VAL A 112 10.19 -16.72 23.59
N ALA A 113 9.58 -17.90 23.53
CA ALA A 113 8.16 -18.07 23.20
C ALA A 113 7.17 -17.51 24.26
N ASP A 114 7.57 -17.42 25.52
CA ASP A 114 6.77 -16.86 26.61
C ASP A 114 7.57 -15.80 27.38
N PRO A 115 7.69 -14.58 26.83
CA PRO A 115 8.39 -13.50 27.50
C PRO A 115 7.60 -13.09 28.77
N PRO A 116 8.15 -13.21 30.00
CA PRO A 116 7.42 -12.94 31.24
C PRO A 116 6.78 -11.54 31.25
N ALA A 117 5.47 -11.47 31.49
CA ALA A 117 4.62 -10.28 31.34
C ALA A 117 5.00 -9.01 32.15
N MET A 118 6.09 -9.03 32.92
CA MET A 118 6.49 -7.98 33.85
C MET A 118 7.76 -7.28 33.36
N TYR A 119 7.64 -6.54 32.27
CA TYR A 119 8.71 -5.74 31.64
C TYR A 119 8.77 -4.29 32.12
N ALA A 120 7.92 -3.89 33.08
CA ALA A 120 7.80 -2.49 33.48
C ALA A 120 8.87 -1.99 34.47
N ASP A 121 9.62 -2.86 35.17
CA ASP A 121 10.43 -2.43 36.33
C ASP A 121 11.90 -2.91 36.37
N VAL A 122 12.33 -3.84 35.49
CA VAL A 122 13.70 -4.38 35.50
C VAL A 122 14.15 -4.72 34.08
N SER A 123 15.32 -4.19 33.66
CA SER A 123 15.86 -4.36 32.30
C SER A 123 16.05 -5.83 31.88
N LEU A 124 15.76 -6.12 30.61
CA LEU A 124 15.84 -7.43 29.94
C LEU A 124 17.16 -8.17 30.20
N ARG A 125 18.29 -7.44 30.19
CA ARG A 125 19.64 -7.97 30.46
C ARG A 125 19.79 -8.64 31.82
N THR A 126 18.97 -8.25 32.80
CA THR A 126 19.09 -8.75 34.17
C THR A 126 18.41 -10.11 34.34
N ARG A 127 17.58 -10.54 33.38
CA ARG A 127 16.69 -11.71 33.49
C ARG A 127 16.84 -12.73 32.37
N LEU A 128 17.41 -12.36 31.24
CA LEU A 128 17.60 -13.23 30.09
C LEU A 128 19.09 -13.38 29.76
N ASP A 129 19.48 -14.56 29.30
CA ASP A 129 20.81 -14.79 28.73
C ASP A 129 21.01 -13.86 27.54
N ALA A 130 22.26 -13.40 27.33
CA ALA A 130 22.59 -12.46 26.27
C ALA A 130 22.21 -12.98 24.86
N ASP A 131 22.08 -14.30 24.70
CA ASP A 131 21.72 -14.95 23.44
C ASP A 131 20.19 -15.01 23.20
N ALA A 132 19.37 -14.55 24.15
CA ALA A 132 17.91 -14.62 24.09
C ALA A 132 17.25 -13.39 23.44
N PHE A 133 18.02 -12.35 23.14
CA PHE A 133 17.54 -11.14 22.50
C PHE A 133 18.62 -10.41 21.70
N ASP A 134 18.20 -9.62 20.72
CA ASP A 134 19.05 -8.70 19.96
C ASP A 134 18.52 -7.26 20.06
N TRP A 135 19.43 -6.29 20.14
CA TRP A 135 19.08 -4.86 20.10
C TRP A 135 19.23 -4.34 18.66
N ILE A 136 18.20 -3.67 18.16
CA ILE A 136 18.14 -3.27 16.74
C ILE A 136 18.39 -1.79 16.56
N ALA A 137 17.51 -0.96 17.13
CA ALA A 137 17.46 0.47 16.87
C ALA A 137 16.79 1.19 18.04
N ASP A 138 17.04 2.49 18.17
CA ASP A 138 16.26 3.33 19.08
C ASP A 138 14.81 3.51 18.59
N GLU A 139 13.93 3.89 19.52
CA GLU A 139 12.51 4.12 19.26
C GLU A 139 12.26 5.14 18.13
N SER A 140 13.04 6.22 18.08
CA SER A 140 12.86 7.29 17.11
C SER A 140 13.17 6.85 15.69
N THR A 141 14.24 6.05 15.53
CA THR A 141 14.65 5.45 14.26
C THR A 141 13.59 4.49 13.74
N LEU A 142 13.06 3.60 14.58
CA LEU A 142 11.99 2.68 14.17
C LEU A 142 10.72 3.45 13.77
N TYR A 143 10.39 4.51 14.50
CA TYR A 143 9.24 5.34 14.20
C TYR A 143 9.36 6.04 12.83
N GLU A 144 10.55 6.54 12.51
CA GLU A 144 10.83 7.12 11.19
C GLU A 144 10.68 6.06 10.09
N TRP A 145 11.29 4.88 10.27
CA TRP A 145 11.20 3.77 9.31
C TRP A 145 9.75 3.37 9.04
N LEU A 146 8.95 3.15 10.08
CA LEU A 146 7.53 2.80 9.95
C LEU A 146 6.73 3.94 9.31
N GLY A 147 7.04 5.20 9.63
CA GLY A 147 6.37 6.37 9.07
C GLY A 147 6.62 6.56 7.56
N GLU A 148 7.86 6.35 7.13
CA GLU A 148 8.23 6.34 5.71
C GLU A 148 7.46 5.26 4.95
N GLU A 149 7.38 4.07 5.53
CA GLU A 149 6.73 2.91 4.93
C GLU A 149 5.21 3.11 4.80
N VAL A 150 4.55 3.61 5.85
CA VAL A 150 3.13 3.99 5.80
C VAL A 150 2.86 5.02 4.71
N THR A 151 3.73 6.04 4.60
CA THR A 151 3.59 7.09 3.59
C THR A 151 3.71 6.53 2.17
N ALA A 152 4.65 5.62 1.97
CA ALA A 152 4.88 5.03 0.67
C ALA A 152 3.76 4.07 0.26
N ALA A 153 3.25 3.24 1.18
CA ALA A 153 2.09 2.39 0.95
C ALA A 153 0.81 3.20 0.62
N ARG A 154 0.60 4.35 1.27
CA ARG A 154 -0.51 5.27 0.93
C ARG A 154 -0.37 5.82 -0.49
N ARG A 155 0.83 6.29 -0.86
CA ARG A 155 1.09 6.81 -2.22
C ARG A 155 0.85 5.76 -3.29
N GLN A 156 1.23 4.52 -3.05
CA GLN A 156 0.98 3.41 -3.98
C GLN A 156 -0.52 3.15 -4.15
N THR A 157 -1.28 3.16 -3.05
CA THR A 157 -2.74 3.01 -3.06
C THR A 157 -3.42 4.11 -3.88
N GLU A 158 -3.03 5.36 -3.62
CA GLU A 158 -3.55 6.53 -4.36
C GLU A 158 -3.21 6.47 -5.84
N PHE A 159 -1.99 6.04 -6.18
CA PHE A 159 -1.57 5.86 -7.57
C PHE A 159 -2.45 4.85 -8.30
N PHE A 160 -2.69 3.66 -7.73
CA PHE A 160 -3.55 2.65 -8.37
C PHE A 160 -4.99 3.10 -8.51
N ARG A 161 -5.53 3.83 -7.52
CA ARG A 161 -6.85 4.44 -7.63
C ARG A 161 -6.92 5.49 -8.74
N GLY A 162 -5.91 6.35 -8.85
CA GLY A 162 -5.82 7.36 -9.91
C GLY A 162 -5.68 6.74 -11.30
N ALA A 163 -4.81 5.74 -11.45
CA ALA A 163 -4.67 4.97 -12.68
C ALA A 163 -5.99 4.27 -13.05
N GLY A 164 -6.64 3.61 -12.09
CA GLY A 164 -7.94 2.97 -12.27
C GLY A 164 -9.03 3.94 -12.72
N ALA A 165 -9.10 5.13 -12.11
CA ALA A 165 -10.02 6.19 -12.52
C ALA A 165 -9.75 6.65 -13.97
N GLY A 166 -8.48 6.76 -14.37
CA GLY A 166 -8.10 7.10 -15.74
C GLY A 166 -8.53 6.03 -16.75
N VAL A 167 -8.28 4.75 -16.45
CA VAL A 167 -8.71 3.62 -17.30
C VAL A 167 -10.23 3.58 -17.40
N LEU A 168 -10.94 3.81 -16.30
CA LEU A 168 -12.41 3.87 -16.28
C LEU A 168 -12.94 5.01 -17.15
N ALA A 169 -12.38 6.22 -17.02
CA ALA A 169 -12.77 7.36 -17.84
C ALA A 169 -12.51 7.14 -19.34
N LEU A 170 -11.39 6.49 -19.70
CA LEU A 170 -11.11 6.09 -21.08
C LEU A 170 -12.14 5.08 -21.60
N GLY A 171 -12.49 4.07 -20.80
CA GLY A 171 -13.53 3.10 -21.14
C GLY A 171 -14.88 3.77 -21.41
N ALA A 172 -15.32 4.66 -20.53
CA ALA A 172 -16.55 5.43 -20.70
C ALA A 172 -16.52 6.35 -21.93
N SER A 173 -15.38 7.00 -22.18
CA SER A 173 -15.21 7.87 -23.35
C SER A 173 -15.28 7.08 -24.67
N LEU A 174 -14.69 5.88 -24.70
CA LEU A 174 -14.75 4.96 -25.83
C LEU A 174 -16.20 4.55 -26.11
N GLN A 175 -16.96 4.17 -25.08
CA GLN A 175 -18.38 3.82 -25.24
C GLN A 175 -19.25 5.00 -25.69
N ALA A 176 -18.95 6.23 -25.24
CA ALA A 176 -19.68 7.43 -25.63
C ALA A 176 -19.37 7.91 -27.06
N SER A 177 -18.20 7.57 -27.59
CA SER A 177 -17.71 8.05 -28.90
C SER A 177 -18.66 7.80 -30.10
N PRO A 178 -19.34 6.64 -30.24
CA PRO A 178 -20.24 6.41 -31.37
C PRO A 178 -21.46 7.34 -31.31
N TYR A 179 -22.00 7.58 -30.12
CA TYR A 179 -23.16 8.45 -29.92
C TYR A 179 -22.83 9.92 -30.23
N VAL A 180 -21.65 10.39 -29.81
CA VAL A 180 -21.19 11.75 -30.11
C VAL A 180 -20.99 11.93 -31.62
N LEU A 181 -20.41 10.93 -32.30
CA LEU A 181 -20.23 10.94 -33.75
C LEU A 181 -21.57 10.95 -34.51
N GLU A 182 -22.57 10.21 -34.05
CA GLU A 182 -23.92 10.24 -34.62
C GLU A 182 -24.59 11.61 -34.45
N ILE A 183 -24.48 12.22 -33.27
CA ILE A 183 -25.03 13.56 -33.01
C ILE A 183 -24.35 14.60 -33.90
N LEU A 184 -23.01 14.59 -34.00
CA LEU A 184 -22.26 15.51 -34.86
C LEU A 184 -22.62 15.33 -36.34
N ARG A 185 -22.78 14.08 -36.79
CA ARG A 185 -23.21 13.78 -38.16
C ARG A 185 -24.62 14.29 -38.43
N GLY A 186 -25.55 14.09 -37.50
CA GLY A 186 -26.91 14.60 -37.59
C GLY A 186 -26.97 16.13 -37.61
N LEU A 187 -26.13 16.79 -36.81
CA LEU A 187 -26.01 18.25 -36.79
C LEU A 187 -25.46 18.79 -38.11
N HIS A 188 -24.41 18.16 -38.64
CA HIS A 188 -23.81 18.54 -39.93
C HIS A 188 -24.79 18.43 -41.10
N LEU A 189 -25.56 17.34 -41.16
CA LEU A 189 -26.59 17.17 -42.19
C LEU A 189 -27.66 18.26 -42.11
N ARG A 190 -28.18 18.55 -40.90
CA ARG A 190 -29.18 19.63 -40.72
C ARG A 190 -28.64 21.02 -41.06
N LEU A 191 -27.38 21.30 -40.72
CA LEU A 191 -26.72 22.56 -41.07
C LEU A 191 -26.51 22.70 -42.59
N SER A 192 -26.12 21.61 -43.26
CA SER A 192 -25.99 21.58 -44.72
C SER A 192 -27.32 21.83 -45.41
N ASP A 193 -28.40 21.20 -44.93
CA ASP A 193 -29.75 21.40 -45.47
C ASP A 193 -30.19 22.87 -45.29
N LEU A 194 -29.98 23.47 -44.12
CA LEU A 194 -30.28 24.88 -43.84
C LEU A 194 -29.52 25.85 -44.74
N LEU A 195 -28.25 25.57 -45.04
CA LEU A 195 -27.43 26.41 -45.92
C LEU A 195 -27.80 26.25 -47.41
N SER A 196 -28.38 25.12 -47.80
CA SER A 196 -28.84 24.88 -49.18
C SER A 196 -30.19 25.52 -49.53
N VAL A 197 -30.95 25.98 -48.54
CA VAL A 197 -32.31 26.53 -48.70
C VAL A 197 -32.34 28.07 -48.81
N VAL A 198 -31.20 28.76 -48.68
CA VAL A 198 -31.12 30.22 -48.92
C VAL A 198 -31.09 30.48 -50.43
N PRO A 199 -32.17 31.00 -51.05
CA PRO A 199 -32.13 31.39 -52.45
C PRO A 199 -31.41 32.73 -52.57
N GLY A 200 -30.43 32.79 -53.48
CA GLY A 200 -29.88 34.07 -53.96
C GLY A 200 -30.90 34.85 -54.79
#